data_AF-H1YBL0-F1
#
_entry.id   AF-H1YBL0-F1
#
_cell.length_a   1.000
_cell.length_b   1.000
_cell.length_c   1.000
_cell.angle_alpha   90.00
_cell.angle_beta   90.00
_cell.angle_gamma   90.00
#
_symmetry.space_group_name_H-M   'P 1'
#
loop_
_entity.id
_entity.type
_entity.pdbx_description
1 polymer ?
#
loop_
_entity_poly.entity_id
_entity_poly.type
_entity_poly.pdbx_seq_one_letter_code
_entity_poly.pdbx_strand_id
1 'polypeptide(L)' 'MGALKPAEWPGQALQNLQKSCEVRKMLNISPGTLQNLRINGTLRFTKIGSIMYYKLEDINKVLEGNGK' A
#
# COMPACT_ATOMS: atom_id res chain seq x y z
N MET A 1 6.03 -35.38 15.34
CA MET A 1 5.53 -35.00 13.99
C MET A 1 5.20 -33.52 14.00
N GLY A 2 6.16 -32.68 13.58
CA GLY A 2 5.95 -31.23 13.48
C GLY A 2 5.38 -30.90 12.11
N ALA A 3 4.21 -30.25 12.08
CA ALA A 3 3.59 -29.81 10.85
C ALA A 3 4.54 -28.87 10.09
N LEU A 4 4.88 -29.24 8.86
CA LEU A 4 5.59 -28.39 7.91
C LEU A 4 4.68 -27.19 7.61
N LYS A 5 5.14 -26.00 8.01
CA LYS A 5 4.54 -24.73 7.57
C LYS A 5 4.42 -24.76 6.05
N PRO A 6 3.24 -24.46 5.46
CA PRO A 6 3.11 -24.42 4.01
C PRO A 6 4.06 -23.33 3.49
N ALA A 7 4.89 -23.71 2.51
CA ALA A 7 5.78 -22.80 1.82
C ALA A 7 4.95 -21.68 1.18
N GLU A 8 5.05 -20.49 1.75
CA GLU A 8 4.47 -19.26 1.24
C GLU A 8 5.17 -18.97 -0.10
N TRP A 9 4.55 -19.38 -1.21
CA TRP A 9 5.05 -19.00 -2.52
C TRP A 9 5.05 -17.47 -2.60
N PRO A 10 6.19 -16.81 -2.90
CA PRO A 10 6.28 -15.34 -2.92
C PRO A 10 5.40 -14.69 -4.00
N GLY A 11 4.69 -15.47 -4.82
CA GLY A 11 3.76 -15.01 -5.85
C GLY A 11 2.51 -14.29 -5.36
N GLN A 12 2.16 -14.37 -4.07
CA GLN A 12 0.99 -13.66 -3.51
C GLN A 12 1.30 -12.22 -3.06
N ALA A 13 2.58 -11.85 -2.91
CA ALA A 13 2.96 -10.54 -2.37
C ALA A 13 2.66 -9.36 -3.32
N LEU A 14 2.53 -9.61 -4.62
CA LEU A 14 2.22 -8.58 -5.62
C LEU A 14 0.73 -8.27 -5.75
N GLN A 15 -0.16 -9.17 -5.29
CA GLN A 15 -1.61 -8.98 -5.44
C GLN A 15 -2.15 -7.80 -4.61
N ASN A 16 -1.42 -7.40 -3.58
CA ASN A 16 -1.81 -6.33 -2.65
C ASN A 16 -1.11 -4.99 -2.93
N LEU A 17 -0.52 -4.82 -4.12
CA LEU A 17 0.12 -3.58 -4.54
C LEU A 17 -0.80 -2.74 -5.43
N GLN A 18 -1.13 -1.55 -4.95
CA GLN A 18 -2.06 -0.61 -5.56
C GLN A 18 -1.31 0.55 -6.18
N LYS A 19 -1.68 0.96 -7.40
CA LYS A 19 -1.02 2.06 -8.12
C LYS A 19 -1.45 3.41 -7.54
N SER A 20 -0.65 4.46 -7.68
CA SER A 20 -1.02 5.83 -7.26
C SER A 20 -2.43 6.26 -7.69
N CYS A 21 -2.91 5.84 -8.86
CA CYS A 21 -4.25 6.19 -9.33
C CYS A 21 -5.36 5.52 -8.50
N GLU A 22 -5.21 4.24 -8.19
CA GLU A 22 -6.17 3.51 -7.34
C GLU A 22 -6.13 4.01 -5.90
N VAL A 23 -4.93 4.24 -5.37
CA VAL A 23 -4.72 4.76 -4.01
C VAL A 23 -5.50 6.05 -3.80
N ARG A 24 -5.47 6.98 -4.77
CA ARG A 24 -6.25 8.23 -4.72
C ARG A 24 -7.75 7.98 -4.65
N LYS A 25 -8.24 6.99 -5.42
CA LYS A 25 -9.66 6.63 -5.44
C LYS A 25 -10.09 5.96 -4.13
N MET A 26 -9.28 5.04 -3.60
CA MET A 26 -9.58 4.33 -2.35
C MET A 26 -9.55 5.25 -1.14
N LEU A 27 -8.55 6.11 -1.02
CA LEU A 27 -8.45 7.08 0.08
C LEU A 27 -9.35 8.31 -0.13
N ASN A 28 -9.98 8.45 -1.31
CA ASN A 28 -10.76 9.62 -1.70
C ASN A 28 -9.98 10.95 -1.52
N ILE A 29 -8.70 10.95 -1.90
CA ILE A 29 -7.79 12.08 -1.69
C ILE A 29 -7.38 12.77 -2.99
N SER A 30 -7.17 14.09 -2.89
CA SER A 30 -6.61 14.89 -3.97
C SER A 30 -5.13 14.54 -4.24
N PRO A 31 -4.62 14.80 -5.46
CA PRO A 31 -3.22 14.58 -5.79
C PRO A 31 -2.25 15.33 -4.87
N GLY A 32 -2.64 16.52 -4.37
CA GLY A 32 -1.88 17.28 -3.38
C GLY A 32 -1.76 16.56 -2.03
N THR A 33 -2.86 15.97 -1.54
CA THR A 33 -2.87 15.19 -0.30
C THR A 33 -2.02 13.93 -0.43
N LEU A 34 -2.11 13.19 -1.55
CA LEU A 34 -1.26 12.02 -1.77
C LEU A 34 0.23 12.42 -1.80
N GLN A 35 0.55 13.56 -2.41
CA GLN A 35 1.91 14.09 -2.40
C GLN A 35 2.36 14.41 -0.98
N ASN A 36 1.50 15.07 -0.19
CA ASN A 36 1.79 15.41 1.20
C ASN A 36 1.99 14.18 2.09
N LEU A 37 1.18 13.14 1.91
CA LEU A 37 1.34 11.84 2.60
C LEU A 37 2.65 11.15 2.23
N ARG A 38 3.10 11.31 0.98
CA ARG A 38 4.38 10.76 0.52
C ARG A 38 5.57 11.55 1.07
N ILE A 39 5.46 12.88 1.13
CA ILE A 39 6.50 13.78 1.68
C ILE A 39 6.61 13.60 3.20
N ASN A 40 5.48 13.52 3.92
CA ASN A 40 5.45 13.26 5.36
C ASN A 40 5.86 11.82 5.73
N GLY A 41 5.98 10.91 4.75
CA GLY A 41 6.31 9.50 5.01
C GLY A 41 5.16 8.70 5.66
N THR A 42 3.96 9.25 5.72
CA THR A 42 2.75 8.60 6.26
C THR A 42 2.34 7.40 5.42
N LEU A 43 2.48 7.49 4.10
CA LEU A 43 2.09 6.42 3.17
C LEU A 43 3.34 5.82 2.51
N ARG A 44 3.71 4.60 2.90
CA ARG A 44 4.85 3.89 2.32
C ARG A 44 4.56 3.52 0.87
N PHE A 45 5.53 3.80 0.01
CA PHE A 45 5.46 3.45 -1.41
C PHE A 45 6.64 2.55 -1.78
N THR A 46 6.37 1.64 -2.72
CA THR A 46 7.36 0.79 -3.37
C THR A 46 7.45 1.23 -4.82
N LYS A 47 8.63 1.69 -5.24
CA LYS A 47 8.87 2.04 -6.64
C LYS A 47 9.32 0.78 -7.38
N ILE A 48 8.56 0.37 -8.39
CA ILE A 48 8.91 -0.75 -9.27
C ILE A 48 9.04 -0.16 -10.67
N GLY A 49 10.28 -0.04 -11.15
CA GLY A 49 10.59 0.69 -12.38
C GLY A 49 10.20 2.16 -12.28
N SER A 50 9.26 2.61 -13.11
CA SER A 50 8.73 3.99 -13.12
C SER A 50 7.40 4.15 -12.38
N ILE A 51 6.79 3.05 -11.95
CA ILE A 51 5.46 3.06 -11.33
C ILE A 51 5.61 2.97 -9.82
N MET A 52 4.85 3.80 -9.12
CA MET A 52 4.76 3.79 -7.67
C MET A 52 3.57 2.91 -7.26
N TYR A 53 3.90 1.92 -6.45
CA TYR A 53 2.96 0.98 -5.86
C TYR A 53 2.89 1.20 -4.36
N TYR A 54 1.75 0.86 -3.79
CA TYR A 54 1.43 1.07 -2.39
C TYR A 54 0.82 -0.21 -1.87
N LYS A 55 1.22 -0.65 -0.68
CA LYS A 55 0.63 -1.85 -0.10
C LYS A 55 -0.77 -1.52 0.39
N LEU A 56 -1.71 -2.42 0.13
CA LEU A 56 -3.09 -2.29 0.58
C LEU A 56 -3.19 -2.19 2.11
N GLU A 57 -2.30 -2.89 2.84
CA GLU A 57 -2.18 -2.76 4.29
C GLU A 57 -1.76 -1.35 4.75
N ASP A 58 -0.77 -0.75 4.10
CA ASP A 58 -0.36 0.64 4.39
C ASP A 58 -1.49 1.62 4.08
N ILE A 59 -2.22 1.40 3.00
CA ILE A 59 -3.37 2.23 2.62
C ILE A 59 -4.46 2.13 3.68
N ASN A 60 -4.83 0.90 4.09
CA ASN A 60 -5.81 0.69 5.15
C ASN A 60 -5.37 1.32 6.47
N LYS A 61 -4.10 1.20 6.86
CA LYS A 61 -3.57 1.86 8.05
C LYS A 61 -3.73 3.38 8.00
N VAL A 62 -3.53 4.00 6.85
CA VAL A 62 -3.75 5.45 6.69
C VAL A 62 -5.25 5.79 6.72
N LEU A 63 -6.10 4.93 6.15
CA LEU A 63 -7.54 5.09 6.13
C LEU A 63 -8.14 4.98 7.55
N GLU A 64 -7.69 3.99 8.33
CA GLU A 64 -8.07 3.77 9.73
C GLU A 64 -7.43 4.80 10.67
N GLY A 65 -6.20 5.21 10.40
CA GLY A 65 -5.44 6.17 11.22
C GLY A 65 -5.94 7.61 11.14
N ASN A 66 -6.67 7.98 10.09
CA ASN A 66 -7.25 9.31 9.90
C ASN A 66 -8.73 9.40 10.35
N GLY A 67 -9.28 8.33 10.91
CA GLY A 67 -10.67 8.23 11.38
C GLY A 67 -10.84 8.43 12.89
N LYS A 68 -10.12 9.37 13.51
CA LYS A 68 -10.39 9.82 14.89
C LYS A 68 -10.74 11.29 14.91
#